data_AF-A0A7C6WTS2-F1
#
_entry.id   AF-A0A7C6WTS2-F1
#
_cell.length_a   1.000
_cell.length_b   1.000
_cell.length_c   1.000
_cell.angle_alpha   90.00
_cell.angle_beta   90.00
_cell.angle_gamma   90.00
#
_symmetry.space_group_name_H-M   'P 1'
#
loop_
_entity.id
_entity.type
_entity.pdbx_description
1 polymer ?
#
loop_
_entity_poly.entity_id
_entity_poly.type
_entity_poly.pdbx_seq_one_letter_code
_entity_poly.pdbx_strand_id
1 'polypeptide(L)' 'MQRKSVDIYTDGACSGNPGPGGWAAILSYGGVQKEISGG' A
#
# COMPACT_ATOMS: atom_id res chain seq x y z
N MET A 1 20.26 1.40 -19.02
CA MET A 1 19.30 0.46 -18.41
C MET A 1 17.98 1.19 -18.21
N GLN A 2 16.85 0.63 -18.65
CA GLN A 2 15.53 1.23 -18.38
C GLN A 2 15.17 1.04 -16.91
N ARG A 3 14.68 2.09 -16.26
CA ARG A 3 14.20 2.05 -14.86
C ARG A 3 12.78 1.48 -14.87
N LYS A 4 12.52 0.45 -14.08
CA LYS A 4 11.15 -0.06 -13.89
C LYS A 4 10.37 0.98 -13.08
N SER A 5 9.20 1.38 -13.58
CA SER A 5 8.26 2.27 -12.88
C SER A 5 7.14 1.42 -12.31
N VAL A 6 6.91 1.50 -11.00
CA VAL A 6 5.86 0.74 -10.28
C VAL A 6 4.91 1.76 -9.66
N ASP A 7 3.61 1.61 -9.89
CA ASP A 7 2.61 2.45 -9.22
C ASP A 7 2.32 1.87 -7.84
N ILE A 8 2.30 2.74 -6.83
CA ILE A 8 2.04 2.33 -5.45
C ILE A 8 0.88 3.16 -4.92
N TYR A 9 -0.20 2.49 -4.53
CA TYR A 9 -1.34 3.08 -3.84
C TYR A 9 -1.22 2.75 -2.36
N THR A 10 -1.41 3.72 -1.49
CA THR A 10 -1.26 3.56 -0.03
C THR A 10 -2.46 4.13 0.69
N ASP A 11 -2.94 3.43 1.72
CA ASP A 11 -3.98 3.93 2.61
C ASP A 11 -3.67 3.55 4.06
N GLY A 12 -4.20 4.34 5.00
CA GLY A 12 -4.02 4.13 6.44
C GLY A 12 -5.21 4.64 7.22
N ALA A 13 -5.63 3.86 8.22
CA ALA A 13 -6.79 4.16 9.06
C ALA A 13 -6.49 3.89 10.54
N CYS A 14 -7.26 4.52 11.43
CA CYS A 14 -7.15 4.34 12.87
C CYS A 14 -8.54 4.20 13.52
N SER A 15 -8.66 3.28 14.47
CA SER A 15 -9.89 3.08 15.26
C SER A 15 -9.92 4.00 16.48
N GLY A 16 -10.20 5.30 16.28
CA GLY A 16 -10.31 6.30 17.35
C GLY A 16 -9.18 7.34 17.36
N ASN A 17 -9.09 8.12 18.44
CA ASN A 17 -8.04 9.14 18.63
C ASN A 17 -7.64 9.27 20.13
N PRO A 18 -6.62 8.51 20.62
CA PRO A 18 -5.83 7.50 19.89
C PRO A 18 -6.57 6.16 19.78
N GLY A 19 -6.10 5.30 18.88
CA GLY A 19 -6.61 3.95 18.70
C GLY A 19 -5.65 3.06 17.92
N PRO A 20 -5.93 1.75 17.83
CA PRO A 20 -5.16 0.85 16.97
C PRO A 20 -5.30 1.28 15.50
N GLY A 21 -4.18 1.33 14.80
CA GLY A 21 -4.08 1.75 13.41
C GLY A 21 -3.73 0.59 12.49
N GLY A 22 -4.06 0.73 11.22
CA GLY A 22 -3.70 -0.21 10.16
C GLY A 22 -3.37 0.53 8.87
N TRP A 23 -2.69 -0.18 7.98
CA TRP A 23 -2.24 0.33 6.69
C TRP A 23 -2.31 -0.74 5.62
N ALA A 24 -2.43 -0.31 4.38
CA ALA A 24 -2.38 -1.16 3.20
C ALA A 24 -1.64 -0.45 2.06
N ALA A 25 -1.02 -1.24 1.20
CA ALA A 25 -0.48 -0.76 -0.07
C ALA A 25 -0.72 -1.77 -1.19
N ILE A 26 -0.95 -1.24 -2.40
CA ILE A 26 -1.06 -2.00 -3.64
C ILE A 26 0.08 -1.58 -4.55
N LEU A 27 0.93 -2.53 -4.92
CA LEU A 27 1.99 -2.35 -5.92
C LEU A 27 1.46 -2.85 -7.26
N SER A 28 1.44 -1.99 -8.27
CA SER A 28 1.01 -2.32 -9.62
C SER A 28 2.15 -2.15 -10.63
N TYR A 29 2.45 -3.22 -11.36
CA TYR A 29 3.47 -3.22 -12.40
C TYR A 29 3.11 -4.20 -13.53
N GLY A 30 3.04 -3.72 -14.77
CA GLY A 30 2.87 -4.58 -15.94
C GLY A 30 1.62 -5.46 -15.90
N GLY A 31 0.51 -4.94 -15.36
CA GLY A 31 -0.75 -5.69 -15.21
C GLY A 31 -0.80 -6.65 -14.02
N VAL A 32 0.29 -6.78 -13.26
CA VAL A 32 0.32 -7.55 -12.01
C VAL A 32 0.10 -6.60 -10.83
N GLN A 33 -0.70 -7.06 -9.87
CA GLN A 33 -0.89 -6.38 -8.59
C GLN A 33 -0.41 -7.25 -7.43
N LYS A 34 0.20 -6.60 -6.44
CA LYS A 34 0.55 -7.21 -5.16
C LYS A 34 0.04 -6.33 -4.03
N GLU A 35 -0.75 -6.92 -3.16
CA GLU A 35 -1.25 -6.26 -1.95
C GLU A 35 -0.35 -6.62 -0.75
N ILE A 36 -0.10 -5.62 0.09
CA ILE A 36 0.56 -5.77 1.40
C ILE A 36 -0.20 -4.94 2.43
N SER A 37 -0.25 -5.41 3.68
CA SER A 37 -0.91 -4.71 4.78
C SER A 37 -0.27 -5.03 6.12
N GLY A 38 -0.60 -4.22 7.13
CA GLY A 38 -0.18 -4.43 8.52
C GLY A 38 -0.89 -3.46 9.46
N GLY A 39 -0.70 -3.67 10.77
CA GLY A 39 -1.43 -2.97 11.82
C GLY A 39 -2.03 -3.93 12.83
#